data_AF-A0A7S0BYP5-F1
#
_entry.id   AF-A0A7S0BYP5-F1
#
_cell.length_a   1.000
_cell.length_b   1.000
_cell.length_c   1.000
_cell.angle_alpha   90.00
_cell.angle_beta   90.00
_cell.angle_gamma   90.00
#
_symmetry.space_group_name_H-M   'P 1'
#
loop_
_entity.id
_entity.type
_entity.pdbx_description
1 polymer ?
#
loop_
_entity_poly.entity_id
_entity_poly.type
_entity_poly.pdbx_seq_one_letter_code
_entity_poly.pdbx_strand_id
1 'polypeptide(L)'
;VTNPNINTKIAEKVMESDQIDMCASFTIAFRDTQISVTHPNVSTEIAQKAMESDPFKRWIKNCEKVIDRKTIILRGVEIQTVDMFGPHKVGFIKVKADAYLVFNGIEVPKAIPGIAFLRGNAVGILVALNCEDGEKYTLLVEQPRIPVGDVTCLELPAGMIDANDDVKGQAVSEMEEECMIKLKKSDLIALTETTMLPSAGGCDEGIDLYYVERKVTVREMEDMQGRLTGNKEQGEHIKLHVVPFNTAWKLSGDAKLLCSMFLYDKVKLSEKSTGGKKGKRIWGRWARHDTL
;
A
#
# COMPACT_ATOMS: atom_id res chain seq x y z
N VAL A 1 52.28 21.48 -17.41
CA VAL A 1 52.35 20.58 -18.58
C VAL A 1 51.23 19.55 -18.42
N THR A 2 50.06 19.86 -18.96
CA THR A 2 48.90 18.97 -18.99
C THR A 2 49.18 17.89 -20.02
N ASN A 3 49.24 16.63 -19.58
CA ASN A 3 49.56 15.50 -20.45
C ASN A 3 48.36 15.22 -21.38
N PRO A 4 48.46 15.47 -22.70
CA PRO A 4 47.33 15.35 -23.63
C PRO A 4 46.75 13.93 -23.69
N ASN A 5 47.57 12.91 -23.39
CA ASN A 5 47.21 11.50 -23.51
C ASN A 5 46.33 10.95 -22.38
N ILE A 6 46.16 11.69 -21.27
CA ILE A 6 45.29 11.26 -20.15
C ILE A 6 43.83 11.67 -20.43
N ASN A 7 43.62 12.84 -21.04
CA ASN A 7 42.28 13.28 -21.42
C ASN A 7 41.69 12.48 -22.58
N THR A 8 42.50 11.96 -23.51
CA THR A 8 42.01 11.12 -24.61
C THR A 8 41.55 9.75 -24.12
N LYS A 9 42.24 9.14 -23.16
CA LYS A 9 41.81 7.85 -22.57
C LYS A 9 40.60 7.97 -21.65
N ILE A 10 40.42 9.11 -20.97
CA ILE A 10 39.20 9.37 -20.19
C ILE A 10 38.04 9.69 -21.14
N ALA A 11 38.27 10.45 -22.23
CA ALA A 11 37.25 10.70 -23.24
C ALA A 11 36.85 9.43 -24.01
N GLU A 12 37.80 8.55 -24.37
CA GLU A 12 37.51 7.26 -25.00
C GLU A 12 36.77 6.30 -24.04
N LYS A 13 37.13 6.28 -22.75
CA LYS A 13 36.44 5.45 -21.75
C LYS A 13 35.07 5.99 -21.33
N VAL A 14 34.83 7.30 -21.45
CA VAL A 14 33.52 7.94 -21.29
C VAL A 14 32.68 7.79 -22.57
N MET A 15 33.30 7.69 -23.74
CA MET A 15 32.61 7.43 -25.01
C MET A 15 32.29 5.94 -25.24
N GLU A 16 33.00 5.01 -24.59
CA GLU A 16 32.67 3.57 -24.61
C GLU A 16 31.55 3.17 -23.62
N SER A 17 31.16 4.04 -22.67
CA SER A 17 30.06 3.76 -21.73
C SER A 17 28.69 4.28 -22.19
N ASP A 18 28.63 5.05 -23.29
CA ASP A 18 27.41 5.65 -23.81
C ASP A 18 27.00 5.06 -25.17
N GLN A 19 27.08 3.73 -25.31
CA GLN A 19 26.12 3.07 -26.19
C GLN A 19 24.75 3.15 -25.49
N ILE A 20 24.07 4.26 -25.74
CA ILE A 20 22.62 4.37 -25.56
C ILE A 20 22.03 3.27 -26.45
N ASP A 21 21.77 2.13 -25.82
CA ASP A 21 21.03 1.02 -26.40
C ASP A 21 19.74 1.61 -26.99
N MET A 22 19.44 1.30 -28.25
CA MET A 22 18.21 1.75 -28.90
C MET A 22 17.02 1.32 -28.04
N CYS A 23 16.49 2.23 -27.22
CA CYS A 23 15.41 2.07 -26.24
C CYS A 23 14.92 0.62 -26.15
N ALA A 24 15.68 -0.23 -25.43
CA ALA A 24 15.30 -1.61 -25.22
C ALA A 24 13.86 -1.59 -24.70
N SER A 25 13.00 -2.34 -25.39
CA SER A 25 11.58 -2.39 -25.09
C SER A 25 11.18 -3.83 -24.97
N PHE A 26 10.45 -4.13 -23.91
CA PHE A 26 9.81 -5.41 -23.77
C PHE A 26 8.43 -5.37 -24.42
N THR A 27 7.87 -6.54 -24.65
CA THR A 27 6.48 -6.68 -25.03
C THR A 27 5.80 -7.58 -24.02
N ILE A 28 4.63 -7.16 -23.54
CA ILE A 28 3.81 -7.97 -22.64
C ILE A 28 2.43 -8.19 -23.25
N ALA A 29 1.81 -9.33 -22.91
CA ALA A 29 0.43 -9.59 -23.24
C ALA A 29 -0.49 -8.69 -22.39
N PHE A 30 -1.50 -8.11 -23.03
CA PHE A 30 -2.59 -7.40 -22.39
C PHE A 30 -3.89 -7.81 -23.09
N ARG A 31 -4.65 -8.70 -22.45
CA ARG A 31 -5.74 -9.46 -23.11
C ARG A 31 -5.26 -10.09 -24.43
N ASP A 32 -5.98 -9.82 -25.53
CA ASP A 32 -5.68 -10.36 -26.87
C ASP A 32 -4.68 -9.51 -27.66
N THR A 33 -4.07 -8.49 -27.02
CA THR A 33 -3.11 -7.58 -27.65
C THR A 33 -1.72 -7.69 -27.01
N GLN A 34 -0.73 -7.19 -27.72
CA GLN A 34 0.63 -7.01 -27.23
C GLN A 34 0.91 -5.52 -27.07
N ILE A 35 1.44 -5.12 -25.92
CA ILE A 35 1.78 -3.71 -25.63
C ILE A 35 3.26 -3.59 -25.34
N SER A 36 3.84 -2.45 -25.70
CA SER A 36 5.25 -2.17 -25.42
C SER A 36 5.45 -1.71 -23.98
N VAL A 37 6.55 -2.16 -23.37
CA VAL A 37 7.04 -1.66 -22.09
C VAL A 37 8.41 -1.03 -22.33
N THR A 38 8.51 0.29 -22.16
CA THR A 38 9.75 1.04 -22.33
C THR A 38 10.34 1.41 -20.98
N HIS A 39 11.66 1.60 -20.93
CA HIS A 39 12.36 1.89 -19.67
C HIS A 39 13.58 2.80 -19.90
N PRO A 40 13.39 4.01 -20.44
CA PRO A 40 14.50 4.86 -20.91
C PRO A 40 15.50 5.24 -19.81
N ASN A 41 15.08 5.22 -18.54
CA ASN A 41 15.89 5.62 -17.38
C ASN A 41 16.15 4.47 -16.40
N VAL A 42 15.83 3.22 -16.77
CA VAL A 42 15.98 2.04 -15.91
C VAL A 42 16.70 0.95 -16.69
N SER A 43 17.66 0.27 -16.07
CA SER A 43 18.39 -0.81 -16.73
C SER A 43 17.45 -1.96 -17.12
N THR A 44 17.75 -2.64 -18.23
CA THR A 44 16.98 -3.77 -18.74
C THR A 44 16.76 -4.85 -17.67
N GLU A 45 17.78 -5.16 -16.87
CA GLU A 45 17.68 -6.13 -15.77
C GLU A 45 16.66 -5.69 -14.70
N ILE A 46 16.71 -4.43 -14.26
CA ILE A 46 15.80 -3.91 -13.24
C ILE A 46 14.38 -3.80 -13.80
N ALA A 47 14.22 -3.36 -15.04
CA ALA A 47 12.92 -3.32 -15.72
C ALA A 47 12.29 -4.72 -15.84
N GLN A 48 13.09 -5.75 -16.13
CA GLN A 48 12.63 -7.14 -16.12
C GLN A 48 12.14 -7.55 -14.73
N LYS A 49 12.93 -7.30 -13.67
CA LYS A 49 12.51 -7.58 -12.28
C LYS A 49 11.21 -6.85 -11.93
N ALA A 50 11.06 -5.60 -12.34
CA ALA A 50 9.86 -4.81 -12.10
C ALA A 50 8.63 -5.42 -12.79
N MET A 51 8.72 -5.83 -14.05
CA MET A 51 7.63 -6.53 -14.75
C MET A 51 7.29 -7.89 -14.13
N GLU A 52 8.28 -8.58 -13.57
CA GLU A 52 8.10 -9.86 -12.89
C GLU A 52 7.54 -9.72 -11.46
N SER A 53 7.53 -8.51 -10.90
CA SER A 53 7.05 -8.24 -9.54
C SER A 53 5.52 -8.27 -9.42
N ASP A 54 5.03 -8.57 -8.22
CA ASP A 54 3.59 -8.61 -7.94
C ASP A 54 2.90 -7.25 -8.10
N PRO A 55 3.46 -6.09 -7.68
CA PRO A 55 2.83 -4.80 -7.92
C PRO A 55 2.55 -4.54 -9.40
N PHE A 56 3.51 -4.83 -10.28
CA PHE A 56 3.32 -4.63 -11.72
C PHE A 56 2.29 -5.60 -12.31
N LYS A 57 2.44 -6.91 -12.04
CA LYS A 57 1.51 -7.94 -12.54
C LYS A 57 0.08 -7.71 -12.06
N ARG A 58 -0.10 -7.36 -10.78
CA ARG A 58 -1.41 -7.04 -10.20
C ARG A 58 -2.01 -5.80 -10.85
N TRP A 59 -1.22 -4.75 -11.07
CA TRP A 59 -1.69 -3.53 -11.72
C TRP A 59 -2.15 -3.80 -13.17
N ILE A 60 -1.36 -4.53 -13.96
CA ILE A 60 -1.77 -4.98 -15.31
C ILE A 60 -3.08 -5.75 -15.26
N LYS A 61 -3.18 -6.77 -14.40
CA LYS A 61 -4.40 -7.58 -14.21
C LYS A 61 -5.61 -6.73 -13.78
N ASN A 62 -5.40 -5.68 -12.99
CA ASN A 62 -6.46 -4.75 -12.61
C ASN A 62 -6.93 -3.92 -13.80
N CYS A 63 -6.02 -3.46 -14.67
CA CYS A 63 -6.37 -2.77 -15.92
C CYS A 63 -7.11 -3.67 -16.93
N GLU A 64 -6.94 -4.99 -16.84
CA GLU A 64 -7.65 -5.96 -17.69
C GLU A 64 -9.13 -6.14 -17.33
N LYS A 65 -9.58 -5.68 -16.15
CA LYS A 65 -10.96 -5.85 -15.70
C LYS A 65 -11.98 -5.17 -16.63
N VAL A 66 -13.16 -5.78 -16.71
CA VAL A 66 -14.36 -5.20 -17.32
C VAL A 66 -15.36 -4.93 -16.22
N ILE A 67 -15.79 -3.67 -16.08
CA ILE A 67 -16.75 -3.26 -15.04
C ILE A 67 -17.85 -2.45 -15.72
N ASP A 68 -19.09 -2.93 -15.66
CA ASP A 68 -20.27 -2.20 -16.15
C ASP A 68 -20.07 -1.70 -17.60
N ARG A 69 -19.63 -2.61 -18.47
CA ARG A 69 -19.29 -2.38 -19.90
C ARG A 69 -18.19 -1.33 -20.15
N LYS A 70 -17.40 -1.00 -19.12
CA LYS A 70 -16.22 -0.16 -19.22
C LYS A 70 -14.96 -1.01 -19.15
N THR A 71 -13.99 -0.69 -19.99
CA THR A 71 -12.65 -1.30 -19.97
C THR A 71 -11.58 -0.24 -20.13
N ILE A 72 -10.38 -0.52 -19.62
CA ILE A 72 -9.17 0.22 -19.93
C ILE A 72 -8.47 -0.49 -21.09
N ILE A 73 -8.06 0.28 -22.10
CA ILE A 73 -7.11 -0.14 -23.12
C ILE A 73 -5.76 0.47 -22.78
N LEU A 74 -4.72 -0.35 -22.73
CA LEU A 74 -3.34 0.08 -22.65
C LEU A 74 -2.72 -0.07 -24.05
N ARG A 75 -1.96 0.93 -24.49
CA ARG A 75 -1.16 0.86 -25.74
C ARG A 75 0.32 0.70 -25.47
N GLY A 76 0.77 1.17 -24.31
CA GLY A 76 2.14 0.99 -23.83
C GLY A 76 2.30 1.48 -22.40
N VAL A 77 3.40 1.08 -21.77
CA VAL A 77 3.75 1.45 -20.40
C VAL A 77 5.22 1.85 -20.35
N GLU A 78 5.51 3.05 -19.86
CA GLU A 78 6.87 3.49 -19.55
C GLU A 78 7.16 3.23 -18.07
N ILE A 79 8.15 2.39 -17.77
CA ILE A 79 8.73 2.27 -16.43
C ILE A 79 9.69 3.45 -16.25
N GLN A 80 9.29 4.41 -15.41
CA GLN A 80 10.04 5.65 -15.21
C GLN A 80 11.15 5.47 -14.17
N THR A 81 10.82 4.81 -13.05
CA THR A 81 11.76 4.52 -11.96
C THR A 81 11.38 3.21 -11.27
N VAL A 82 12.39 2.55 -10.69
CA VAL A 82 12.23 1.35 -9.86
C VAL A 82 13.13 1.48 -8.64
N ASP A 83 12.56 1.33 -7.46
CA ASP A 83 13.27 1.30 -6.19
C ASP A 83 13.43 -0.15 -5.73
N MET A 84 14.67 -0.60 -5.57
CA MET A 84 15.01 -1.95 -5.12
C MET A 84 15.27 -1.96 -3.61
N PHE A 85 14.65 -2.90 -2.89
CA PHE A 85 14.93 -3.18 -1.48
C PHE A 85 15.93 -4.34 -1.39
N GLY A 86 17.21 -3.98 -1.34
CA GLY A 86 18.29 -4.93 -1.47
C GLY A 86 18.39 -5.50 -2.91
N PRO A 87 19.12 -6.61 -3.10
CA PRO A 87 19.48 -7.08 -4.45
C PRO A 87 18.34 -7.77 -5.23
N HIS A 88 17.27 -8.20 -4.54
CA HIS A 88 16.27 -9.10 -5.10
C HIS A 88 14.82 -8.63 -4.99
N LYS A 89 14.49 -7.73 -4.06
CA LYS A 89 13.10 -7.31 -3.83
C LYS A 89 12.82 -6.00 -4.56
N VAL A 90 11.87 -6.00 -5.49
CA VAL A 90 11.31 -4.76 -6.05
C VAL A 90 10.43 -4.14 -4.97
N GLY A 91 10.75 -2.91 -4.58
CA GLY A 91 9.99 -2.14 -3.61
C GLY A 91 8.90 -1.32 -4.31
N PHE A 92 9.32 -0.31 -5.06
CA PHE A 92 8.40 0.62 -5.70
C PHE A 92 8.65 0.76 -7.20
N ILE A 93 7.60 1.03 -7.97
CA ILE A 93 7.68 1.29 -9.40
C ILE A 93 6.88 2.54 -9.72
N LYS A 94 7.47 3.48 -10.45
CA LYS A 94 6.71 4.58 -11.06
C LYS A 94 6.52 4.28 -12.54
N VAL A 95 5.27 4.25 -12.99
CA VAL A 95 4.94 4.03 -14.40
C VAL A 95 4.16 5.20 -14.99
N LYS A 96 4.26 5.35 -16.31
CA LYS A 96 3.38 6.18 -17.13
C LYS A 96 2.81 5.34 -18.27
N ALA A 97 1.50 5.12 -18.22
CA ALA A 97 0.77 4.35 -19.21
C ALA A 97 0.16 5.24 -20.29
N ASP A 98 0.17 4.77 -21.53
CA ASP A 98 -0.72 5.28 -22.58
C ASP A 98 -2.04 4.50 -22.51
N ALA A 99 -3.05 5.13 -21.93
CA ALA A 99 -4.28 4.46 -21.50
C ALA A 99 -5.54 5.21 -21.99
N TYR A 100 -6.52 4.44 -22.45
CA TYR A 100 -7.80 4.94 -22.94
C TYR A 100 -8.96 4.21 -22.28
N LEU A 101 -10.06 4.93 -22.05
CA LEU A 101 -11.32 4.35 -21.59
C LEU A 101 -12.13 3.89 -22.81
N VAL A 102 -12.68 2.68 -22.74
CA VAL A 102 -13.71 2.20 -23.66
C VAL A 102 -15.00 2.07 -22.89
N PHE A 103 -16.09 2.57 -23.46
CA PHE A 103 -17.45 2.45 -22.91
C PHE A 103 -18.39 1.93 -23.98
N ASN A 104 -19.09 0.82 -23.71
CA ASN A 104 -19.98 0.15 -24.67
C ASN A 104 -19.29 -0.14 -26.02
N GLY A 105 -18.02 -0.56 -25.98
CA GLY A 105 -17.23 -0.86 -27.18
C GLY A 105 -16.72 0.37 -27.95
N ILE A 106 -16.98 1.58 -27.47
CA ILE A 106 -16.51 2.82 -28.09
C ILE A 106 -15.38 3.40 -27.25
N GLU A 107 -14.21 3.58 -27.86
CA GLU A 107 -13.07 4.26 -27.24
C GLU A 107 -13.36 5.76 -27.08
N VAL A 108 -13.08 6.29 -25.89
CA VAL A 108 -13.18 7.73 -25.61
C VAL A 108 -11.96 8.42 -26.25
N PRO A 109 -12.13 9.52 -27.02
CA PRO A 109 -11.06 10.09 -27.84
C PRO A 109 -9.82 10.60 -27.09
N LYS A 110 -9.93 10.82 -25.78
CA LYS A 110 -8.86 11.38 -24.96
C LYS A 110 -8.33 10.31 -24.00
N ALA A 111 -7.01 10.22 -23.93
CA ALA A 111 -6.34 9.37 -22.96
C ALA A 111 -6.75 9.76 -21.52
N ILE A 112 -6.87 8.74 -20.67
CA ILE A 112 -7.06 8.93 -19.23
C ILE A 112 -5.69 9.17 -18.55
N PRO A 113 -5.64 9.74 -17.34
CA PRO A 113 -4.39 9.85 -16.59
C PRO A 113 -3.75 8.47 -16.40
N GLY A 114 -2.51 8.30 -16.87
CA GLY A 114 -1.80 7.01 -16.86
C GLY A 114 -0.62 6.94 -15.88
N ILE A 115 -0.42 7.94 -15.03
CA ILE A 115 0.65 7.90 -14.03
C ILE A 115 0.20 7.02 -12.86
N ALA A 116 1.03 6.05 -12.47
CA ALA A 116 0.78 5.23 -11.29
C ALA A 116 2.07 4.97 -10.50
N PHE A 117 1.97 5.08 -9.19
CA PHE A 117 2.95 4.60 -8.22
C PHE A 117 2.52 3.22 -7.74
N LEU A 118 3.29 2.21 -8.10
CA LEU A 118 3.02 0.82 -7.75
C LEU A 118 3.85 0.46 -6.53
N ARG A 119 3.18 0.17 -5.42
CA ARG A 119 3.85 -0.02 -4.12
C ARG A 119 3.36 -1.19 -3.28
N GLY A 120 2.41 -1.98 -3.78
CA GLY A 120 1.88 -3.07 -2.96
C GLY A 120 0.57 -2.70 -2.27
N ASN A 121 -0.13 -3.74 -1.81
CA ASN A 121 -1.20 -3.58 -0.84
C ASN A 121 -0.60 -3.51 0.57
N ALA A 122 -1.37 -2.96 1.50
CA ALA A 122 -1.00 -2.87 2.90
C ALA A 122 -2.13 -3.35 3.80
N VAL A 123 -1.82 -3.48 5.09
CA VAL A 123 -2.78 -3.77 6.15
C VAL A 123 -2.69 -2.69 7.22
N GLY A 124 -3.82 -2.31 7.81
CA GLY A 124 -3.89 -1.37 8.93
C GLY A 124 -4.67 -1.95 10.10
N ILE A 125 -4.21 -1.75 11.33
CA ILE A 125 -4.77 -2.40 12.51
C ILE A 125 -5.20 -1.35 13.54
N LEU A 126 -6.51 -1.25 13.78
CA LEU A 126 -7.06 -0.51 14.91
C LEU A 126 -7.01 -1.35 16.19
N VAL A 127 -6.30 -0.88 17.21
CA VAL A 127 -6.21 -1.55 18.50
C VAL A 127 -7.15 -0.90 19.49
N ALA A 128 -8.26 -1.55 19.82
CA ALA A 128 -9.18 -1.09 20.85
C ALA A 128 -8.79 -1.67 22.23
N LEU A 129 -8.23 -0.82 23.08
CA LEU A 129 -7.82 -1.15 24.45
C LEU A 129 -8.96 -0.81 25.41
N ASN A 130 -9.55 -1.82 26.04
CA ASN A 130 -10.55 -1.65 27.09
C ASN A 130 -9.82 -1.70 28.43
N CYS A 131 -9.65 -0.55 29.09
CA CYS A 131 -8.92 -0.46 30.34
C CYS A 131 -9.82 -0.83 31.53
N GLU A 132 -9.21 -1.34 32.59
CA GLU A 132 -9.87 -1.63 33.86
C GLU A 132 -10.42 -0.38 34.59
N ASP A 133 -9.96 0.82 34.22
CA ASP A 133 -10.50 2.10 34.71
C ASP A 133 -11.90 2.44 34.13
N GLY A 134 -12.40 1.64 33.19
CA GLY A 134 -13.69 1.81 32.53
C GLY A 134 -13.65 2.60 31.23
N GLU A 135 -12.50 3.17 30.87
CA GLU A 135 -12.30 3.94 29.65
C GLU A 135 -11.72 3.10 28.50
N LYS A 136 -11.86 3.62 27.28
CA LYS A 136 -11.34 3.00 26.06
C LYS A 136 -10.24 3.84 25.44
N TYR A 137 -9.16 3.17 25.06
CA TYR A 137 -7.98 3.77 24.43
C TYR A 137 -7.69 3.10 23.09
N THR A 138 -6.86 3.75 22.27
CA THR A 138 -6.26 3.15 21.09
C THR A 138 -4.76 3.36 21.09
N LEU A 139 -4.06 2.51 20.36
CA LEU A 139 -2.63 2.65 20.10
C LEU A 139 -2.42 3.35 18.75
N LEU A 140 -1.51 4.33 18.74
CA LEU A 140 -0.97 4.96 17.53
C LEU A 140 0.56 4.78 17.52
N VAL A 141 1.12 4.79 16.32
CA VAL A 141 2.57 4.80 16.07
C VAL A 141 2.98 6.19 15.58
N GLU A 142 4.01 6.77 16.18
CA GLU A 142 4.67 7.99 15.71
C GLU A 142 5.89 7.59 14.87
N GLN A 143 5.94 8.06 13.62
CA GLN A 143 7.06 7.79 12.71
C GLN A 143 7.26 8.93 11.71
N PRO A 144 8.48 9.13 11.18
CA PRO A 144 8.73 10.15 10.17
C PRO A 144 8.15 9.75 8.79
N ARG A 145 7.49 10.70 8.13
CA ARG A 145 6.95 10.56 6.77
C ARG A 145 7.46 11.68 5.87
N ILE A 146 8.56 11.39 5.17
CA ILE A 146 9.17 12.29 4.18
C ILE A 146 8.17 12.80 3.13
N PRO A 147 7.22 12.01 2.57
CA PRO A 147 6.29 12.49 1.55
C PRO A 147 5.40 13.67 1.98
N VAL A 148 5.15 13.81 3.29
CA VAL A 148 4.38 14.93 3.86
C VAL A 148 5.24 15.89 4.69
N GLY A 149 6.55 15.64 4.78
CA GLY A 149 7.49 16.47 5.53
C GLY A 149 7.26 16.46 7.05
N ASP A 150 6.60 15.42 7.58
CA ASP A 150 6.27 15.31 9.01
C ASP A 150 7.26 14.36 9.69
N VAL A 151 7.89 14.81 10.77
CA VAL A 151 8.84 14.01 11.55
C VAL A 151 8.18 13.17 12.64
N THR A 152 6.95 13.50 13.02
CA THR A 152 6.19 12.91 14.13
C THR A 152 4.78 12.55 13.66
N CYS A 153 4.68 11.89 12.50
CA CYS A 153 3.39 11.52 11.94
C CYS A 153 2.76 10.44 12.82
N LEU A 154 1.62 10.75 13.44
CA LEU A 154 0.85 9.78 14.23
C LEU A 154 -0.07 8.98 13.30
N GLU A 155 0.02 7.66 13.30
CA GLU A 155 -0.72 6.79 12.38
C GLU A 155 -1.22 5.52 13.09
N LEU A 156 -2.12 4.78 12.46
CA LEU A 156 -2.34 3.39 12.88
C LEU A 156 -1.13 2.51 12.57
N PRO A 157 -0.87 1.48 13.40
CA PRO A 157 0.03 0.39 13.05
C PRO A 157 -0.35 -0.21 11.69
N ALA A 158 0.63 -0.39 10.82
CA ALA A 158 0.39 -0.79 9.44
C ALA A 158 1.64 -1.34 8.76
N GLY A 159 1.44 -2.22 7.78
CA GLY A 159 2.54 -2.81 7.03
C GLY A 159 2.16 -3.24 5.62
N MET A 160 3.17 -3.34 4.76
CA MET A 160 2.99 -3.82 3.38
C MET A 160 2.80 -5.34 3.38
N ILE A 161 1.88 -5.82 2.56
CA ILE A 161 1.62 -7.25 2.42
C ILE A 161 2.64 -7.83 1.44
N ASP A 162 3.44 -8.79 1.91
CA ASP A 162 4.35 -9.55 1.05
C ASP A 162 3.60 -10.50 0.10
N ALA A 163 4.30 -10.97 -0.94
CA ALA A 163 3.83 -11.77 -2.07
C ALA A 163 2.94 -13.00 -1.75
N ASN A 164 2.96 -13.50 -0.52
CA ASN A 164 2.22 -14.70 -0.12
C ASN A 164 0.73 -14.47 0.18
N ASP A 165 0.21 -13.24 -0.03
CA ASP A 165 -1.19 -12.84 0.19
C ASP A 165 -1.75 -13.16 1.60
N ASP A 166 -0.89 -13.43 2.58
CA ASP A 166 -1.26 -13.72 3.96
C ASP A 166 -1.48 -12.43 4.76
N VAL A 167 -2.52 -11.68 4.40
CA VAL A 167 -2.85 -10.36 4.99
C VAL A 167 -2.92 -10.42 6.52
N LYS A 168 -3.55 -11.46 7.07
CA LYS A 168 -3.66 -11.63 8.52
C LYS A 168 -2.33 -12.03 9.16
N GLY A 169 -1.50 -12.79 8.46
CA GLY A 169 -0.14 -13.08 8.90
C GLY A 169 0.68 -11.79 9.01
N GLN A 170 0.64 -10.95 7.98
CA GLN A 170 1.31 -9.66 7.98
C GLN A 170 0.84 -8.79 9.15
N ALA A 171 -0.47 -8.61 9.33
CA ALA A 171 -0.98 -7.83 10.46
C ALA A 171 -0.56 -8.36 11.84
N VAL A 172 -0.38 -9.68 12.01
CA VAL A 172 0.15 -10.24 13.25
C VAL A 172 1.62 -9.88 13.44
N SER A 173 2.42 -10.00 12.37
CA SER A 173 3.84 -9.64 12.39
C SER A 173 4.06 -8.15 12.71
N GLU A 174 3.34 -7.25 12.03
CA GLU A 174 3.42 -5.80 12.28
C GLU A 174 3.05 -5.44 13.72
N MET A 175 2.03 -6.10 14.27
CA MET A 175 1.63 -5.86 15.66
C MET A 175 2.69 -6.33 16.66
N GLU A 176 3.49 -7.35 16.34
CA GLU A 176 4.62 -7.76 17.17
C GLU A 176 5.82 -6.81 17.01
N GLU A 177 6.11 -6.38 15.79
CA GLU A 177 7.26 -5.50 15.47
C GLU A 177 7.05 -4.05 15.89
N GLU A 178 5.96 -3.43 15.46
CA GLU A 178 5.67 -2.02 15.72
C GLU A 178 5.11 -1.82 17.12
N CYS A 179 4.34 -2.78 17.65
CA CYS A 179 3.59 -2.58 18.90
C CYS A 179 4.02 -3.50 20.06
N MET A 180 4.86 -4.52 19.82
CA MET A 180 5.18 -5.57 20.79
C MET A 180 3.94 -6.30 21.35
N ILE A 181 2.88 -6.38 20.55
CA ILE A 181 1.62 -7.05 20.91
C ILE A 181 1.51 -8.35 20.11
N LYS A 182 1.60 -9.48 20.82
CA LYS A 182 1.40 -10.81 20.20
C LYS A 182 -0.07 -11.06 19.94
N LEU A 183 -0.40 -11.31 18.67
CA LEU A 183 -1.76 -11.61 18.21
C LEU A 183 -1.82 -13.00 17.56
N LYS A 184 -3.01 -13.60 17.54
CA LYS A 184 -3.33 -14.70 16.63
C LYS A 184 -4.16 -14.15 15.47
N LYS A 185 -4.09 -14.80 14.30
CA LYS A 185 -4.95 -14.42 13.14
C LYS A 185 -6.46 -14.43 13.46
N SER A 186 -6.88 -15.24 14.44
CA SER A 186 -8.26 -15.29 14.93
C SER A 186 -8.68 -14.06 15.74
N ASP A 187 -7.72 -13.30 16.28
CA ASP A 187 -7.96 -12.09 17.06
C ASP A 187 -8.33 -10.91 16.15
N LEU A 188 -7.88 -10.94 14.89
CA LEU A 188 -8.11 -9.90 13.89
C LEU A 188 -9.50 -10.02 13.26
N ILE A 189 -10.29 -8.95 13.37
CA ILE A 189 -11.61 -8.83 12.76
C ILE A 189 -11.55 -7.80 11.64
N ALA A 190 -11.99 -8.17 10.44
CA ALA A 190 -11.96 -7.29 9.28
C ALA A 190 -12.95 -6.13 9.44
N LEU A 191 -12.49 -4.91 9.17
CA LEU A 191 -13.32 -3.70 9.08
C LEU A 191 -13.78 -3.42 7.65
N THR A 192 -12.99 -3.84 6.67
CA THR A 192 -13.23 -3.62 5.24
C THR A 192 -13.88 -4.84 4.61
N GLU A 193 -14.95 -4.63 3.84
CA GLU A 193 -15.47 -5.65 2.90
C GLU A 193 -14.77 -5.56 1.54
N THR A 194 -14.45 -4.32 1.16
CA THR A 194 -13.61 -3.94 0.03
C THR A 194 -12.44 -3.15 0.58
N THR A 195 -11.24 -3.40 0.06
CA THR A 195 -10.02 -2.72 0.50
C THR A 195 -10.16 -1.19 0.47
N MET A 196 -9.56 -0.50 1.42
CA MET A 196 -9.53 0.96 1.45
C MET A 196 -8.54 1.47 0.40
N LEU A 197 -8.93 2.45 -0.40
CA LEU A 197 -8.03 3.10 -1.36
C LEU A 197 -7.57 4.45 -0.79
N PRO A 198 -6.27 4.64 -0.49
CA PRO A 198 -5.78 5.88 0.10
C PRO A 198 -5.76 7.03 -0.93
N SER A 199 -5.34 6.74 -2.17
CA SER A 199 -5.27 7.73 -3.26
C SER A 199 -5.27 7.05 -4.64
N ALA A 200 -6.44 6.54 -5.05
CA ALA A 200 -6.61 5.77 -6.29
C ALA A 200 -6.27 6.52 -7.59
N GLY A 201 -6.09 7.85 -7.53
CA GLY A 201 -5.67 8.66 -8.67
C GLY A 201 -4.16 8.60 -8.97
N GLY A 202 -3.34 8.09 -8.04
CA GLY A 202 -1.89 8.06 -8.21
C GLY A 202 -1.18 6.82 -7.65
N CYS A 203 -1.86 5.99 -6.85
CA CYS A 203 -1.27 4.81 -6.21
C CYS A 203 -2.13 3.56 -6.45
N ASP A 204 -1.50 2.40 -6.63
CA ASP A 204 -2.20 1.11 -6.77
C ASP A 204 -2.62 0.47 -5.43
N GLU A 205 -2.15 1.06 -4.32
CA GLU A 205 -2.32 0.52 -2.97
C GLU A 205 -3.79 0.32 -2.58
N GLY A 206 -4.11 -0.90 -2.17
CA GLY A 206 -5.27 -1.20 -1.32
C GLY A 206 -4.82 -1.48 0.11
N ILE A 207 -5.54 -0.94 1.08
CA ILE A 207 -5.29 -1.14 2.51
C ILE A 207 -6.44 -1.93 3.12
N ASP A 208 -6.17 -3.15 3.55
CA ASP A 208 -7.13 -3.95 4.29
C ASP A 208 -7.10 -3.53 5.76
N LEU A 209 -8.22 -3.02 6.26
CA LEU A 209 -8.33 -2.58 7.65
C LEU A 209 -8.89 -3.69 8.54
N TYR A 210 -8.25 -3.90 9.68
CA TYR A 210 -8.66 -4.81 10.74
C TYR A 210 -8.76 -4.07 12.07
N TYR A 211 -9.47 -4.66 13.02
CA TYR A 211 -9.35 -4.29 14.42
C TYR A 211 -9.12 -5.50 15.32
N VAL A 212 -8.60 -5.21 16.50
CA VAL A 212 -8.49 -6.14 17.62
C VAL A 212 -8.95 -5.46 18.90
N GLU A 213 -9.59 -6.21 19.80
CA GLU A 213 -9.94 -5.76 21.14
C GLU A 213 -9.08 -6.46 22.18
N ARG A 214 -8.48 -5.69 23.09
CA ARG A 214 -7.73 -6.21 24.23
C ARG A 214 -8.27 -5.60 25.52
N LYS A 215 -8.22 -6.37 26.60
CA LYS A 215 -8.40 -5.86 27.97
C LYS A 215 -7.01 -5.56 28.50
N VAL A 216 -6.84 -4.41 29.16
CA VAL A 216 -5.56 -3.97 29.70
C VAL A 216 -5.75 -3.33 31.07
N THR A 217 -4.69 -3.39 31.86
CA THR A 217 -4.57 -2.63 33.12
C THR A 217 -4.05 -1.22 32.85
N VAL A 218 -4.22 -0.31 33.81
CA VAL A 218 -3.63 1.04 33.71
C VAL A 218 -2.10 0.95 33.56
N ARG A 219 -1.47 0.05 34.31
CA ARG A 219 -0.03 -0.20 34.26
C ARG A 219 0.44 -0.65 32.88
N GLU A 220 -0.28 -1.57 32.23
CA GLU A 220 0.08 -2.02 30.88
C GLU A 220 0.00 -0.87 29.86
N MET A 221 -0.97 0.05 30.01
CA MET A 221 -1.05 1.25 29.18
C MET A 221 0.11 2.21 29.42
N GLU A 222 0.48 2.45 30.68
CA GLU A 222 1.65 3.25 31.04
C GLU A 222 2.95 2.64 30.48
N ASP A 223 3.10 1.31 30.55
CA ASP A 223 4.25 0.60 30.00
C ASP A 223 4.32 0.69 28.46
N MET A 224 3.17 0.81 27.77
CA MET A 224 3.11 1.01 26.33
C MET A 224 3.42 2.45 25.92
N GLN A 225 3.03 3.44 26.73
CA GLN A 225 3.16 4.85 26.41
C GLN A 225 4.62 5.28 26.21
N GLY A 226 4.92 5.87 25.05
CA GLY A 226 6.25 6.40 24.71
C GLY A 226 7.31 5.33 24.44
N ARG A 227 6.94 4.05 24.41
CA ARG A 227 7.85 2.95 24.12
C ARG A 227 8.41 3.08 22.71
N LEU A 228 9.72 2.83 22.55
CA LEU A 228 10.39 2.82 21.25
C LEU A 228 10.39 1.40 20.68
N THR A 229 9.98 1.27 19.43
CA THR A 229 9.77 0.00 18.70
C THR A 229 10.24 0.13 17.24
N GLY A 230 9.92 -0.85 16.39
CA GLY A 230 10.32 -0.88 14.98
C GLY A 230 11.74 -1.43 14.76
N ASN A 231 12.06 -1.67 13.48
CA ASN A 231 13.35 -2.22 13.08
C ASN A 231 14.40 -1.14 12.80
N LYS A 232 15.31 -0.94 13.77
CA LYS A 232 16.42 0.02 13.66
C LYS A 232 17.35 -0.24 12.48
N GLU A 233 17.54 -1.50 12.08
CA GLU A 233 18.41 -1.84 10.94
C GLU A 233 17.76 -1.46 9.61
N GLN A 234 16.42 -1.37 9.58
CA GLN A 234 15.65 -0.90 8.43
C GLN A 234 15.33 0.60 8.48
N GLY A 235 15.86 1.32 9.48
CA GLY A 235 15.64 2.75 9.66
C GLY A 235 14.26 3.11 10.21
N GLU A 236 13.52 2.14 10.75
CA GLU A 236 12.23 2.37 11.37
C GLU A 236 12.39 2.87 12.80
N HIS A 237 12.00 4.12 13.01
CA HIS A 237 12.01 4.78 14.31
C HIS A 237 10.57 5.01 14.75
N ILE A 238 10.03 4.05 15.50
CA ILE A 238 8.64 4.07 15.94
C ILE A 238 8.57 4.38 17.43
N LYS A 239 7.62 5.25 17.79
CA LYS A 239 7.24 5.50 19.19
C LYS A 239 5.75 5.24 19.38
N LEU A 240 5.39 4.55 20.45
CA LEU A 240 4.00 4.22 20.76
C LEU A 240 3.29 5.32 21.53
N HIS A 241 2.04 5.58 21.17
CA HIS A 241 1.15 6.51 21.85
C HIS A 241 -0.18 5.83 22.18
N VAL A 242 -0.48 5.73 23.48
CA VAL A 242 -1.79 5.33 24.00
C VAL A 242 -2.63 6.59 24.14
N VAL A 243 -3.72 6.67 23.38
CA VAL A 243 -4.58 7.87 23.33
C VAL A 243 -6.04 7.51 23.58
N PRO A 244 -6.87 8.42 24.13
CA PRO A 244 -8.28 8.13 24.34
C PRO A 244 -8.98 7.81 23.01
N PHE A 245 -9.69 6.69 22.96
CA PHE A 245 -10.25 6.14 21.73
C PHE A 245 -11.19 7.14 21.05
N ASN A 246 -12.10 7.75 21.82
CA ASN A 246 -13.15 8.63 21.30
C ASN A 246 -12.63 9.96 20.73
N THR A 247 -11.36 10.31 21.00
CA THR A 247 -10.74 11.56 20.53
C THR A 247 -9.53 11.33 19.63
N ALA A 248 -9.15 10.07 19.35
CA ALA A 248 -7.99 9.76 18.52
C ALA A 248 -8.05 10.40 17.12
N TRP A 249 -9.24 10.45 16.51
CA TRP A 249 -9.49 11.10 15.22
C TRP A 249 -9.14 12.60 15.19
N LYS A 250 -9.02 13.26 16.35
CA LYS A 250 -8.62 14.67 16.45
C LYS A 250 -7.11 14.86 16.46
N LEU A 251 -6.35 13.79 16.70
CA LEU A 251 -4.89 13.85 16.91
C LEU A 251 -4.11 13.59 15.62
N SER A 252 -4.73 12.98 14.61
CA SER A 252 -4.07 12.61 13.36
C SER A 252 -5.00 12.71 12.16
N GLY A 253 -4.44 13.14 11.03
CA GLY A 253 -5.07 13.09 9.71
C GLY A 253 -4.86 11.77 8.97
N ASP A 254 -4.28 10.75 9.61
CA ASP A 254 -4.05 9.43 9.02
C ASP A 254 -5.36 8.82 8.53
N ALA A 255 -5.43 8.57 7.22
CA ALA A 255 -6.62 8.06 6.59
C ALA A 255 -7.00 6.68 7.16
N LYS A 256 -6.00 5.83 7.50
CA LYS A 256 -6.25 4.50 8.07
C LYS A 256 -6.96 4.61 9.41
N LEU A 257 -6.49 5.51 10.30
CA LEU A 257 -7.13 5.80 11.58
C LEU A 257 -8.58 6.25 11.40
N LEU A 258 -8.80 7.30 10.60
CA LEU A 258 -10.13 7.90 10.41
C LEU A 258 -11.14 6.88 9.85
N CYS A 259 -10.75 6.14 8.81
CA CYS A 259 -11.59 5.10 8.22
C CYS A 259 -11.83 3.94 9.18
N SER A 260 -10.80 3.48 9.90
CA SER A 260 -10.95 2.35 10.83
C SER A 260 -11.88 2.68 11.98
N MET A 261 -11.78 3.88 12.56
CA MET A 261 -12.69 4.30 13.64
C MET A 261 -14.14 4.36 13.16
N PHE A 262 -14.38 4.95 11.99
CA PHE A 262 -15.72 4.99 11.40
C PHE A 262 -16.29 3.58 11.17
N LEU A 263 -15.50 2.68 10.58
CA LEU A 263 -15.93 1.32 10.29
C LEU A 263 -16.13 0.51 11.57
N TYR A 264 -15.28 0.68 12.58
CA TYR A 264 -15.40 0.04 13.88
C TYR A 264 -16.75 0.38 14.54
N ASP A 265 -17.14 1.66 14.53
CA ASP A 265 -18.44 2.06 15.06
C ASP A 265 -19.61 1.40 14.30
N LYS A 266 -19.52 1.27 12.97
CA LYS A 266 -20.54 0.56 12.18
C LYS A 266 -20.62 -0.92 12.53
N VAL A 267 -19.48 -1.59 12.67
CA VAL A 267 -19.41 -2.99 13.09
C VAL A 267 -20.03 -3.14 14.48
N LYS A 268 -19.64 -2.32 15.45
CA LYS A 268 -20.15 -2.39 16.83
C LYS A 268 -21.64 -2.09 16.96
N LEU A 269 -22.17 -1.17 16.16
CA LEU A 269 -23.61 -0.93 16.09
C LEU A 269 -24.37 -2.14 15.53
N SER A 270 -23.81 -2.82 14.52
CA SER A 270 -24.42 -4.03 13.94
C SER A 270 -24.41 -5.24 14.89
N GLU A 271 -23.38 -5.38 15.73
CA GLU A 271 -23.32 -6.43 16.76
C GLU A 271 -24.39 -6.24 17.85
N LYS A 272 -24.62 -4.98 18.26
CA LYS A 272 -25.66 -4.63 19.24
C LYS A 272 -27.06 -4.88 18.72
N SER A 273 -27.34 -4.56 17.45
CA SER A 273 -28.67 -4.76 16.84
C SER A 273 -29.01 -6.22 16.57
N THR A 274 -28.01 -7.11 16.46
CA THR A 274 -28.19 -8.54 16.20
C THR A 274 -28.21 -9.41 17.47
N GLY A 275 -28.18 -8.80 18.67
CA GLY A 275 -28.32 -9.51 19.94
C GLY A 275 -27.21 -10.54 20.22
N GLY A 276 -26.00 -10.29 19.72
CA GLY A 276 -24.83 -11.17 19.95
C GLY A 276 -24.86 -12.52 19.21
N LYS A 277 -25.88 -12.81 18.39
CA LYS A 277 -25.82 -13.90 17.43
C LYS A 277 -25.01 -13.41 16.23
N LYS A 278 -23.81 -13.96 16.01
CA LYS A 278 -22.89 -13.65 14.89
C LYS A 278 -23.68 -13.27 13.63
N GLY A 279 -23.84 -11.96 13.43
CA GLY A 279 -24.78 -11.41 12.48
C GLY A 279 -24.33 -11.73 11.06
N LYS A 280 -25.25 -12.27 10.25
CA LYS A 280 -25.11 -12.19 8.80
C LYS A 280 -24.93 -10.72 8.44
N ARG A 281 -23.82 -10.44 7.76
CA ARG A 281 -23.32 -9.11 7.37
C ARG A 281 -24.42 -8.28 6.71
N ILE A 282 -24.61 -7.06 7.22
CA ILE A 282 -25.69 -6.15 6.86
C ILE A 282 -25.24 -5.27 5.69
N TRP A 283 -25.13 -5.83 4.48
CA TRP A 283 -25.09 -5.07 3.22
C TRP A 283 -25.75 -5.87 2.08
N GLY A 284 -26.96 -6.36 2.32
CA GLY A 284 -27.76 -7.07 1.32
C GLY A 284 -28.79 -6.17 0.65
N ARG A 285 -28.40 -5.38 -0.37
CA ARG A 285 -29.21 -5.15 -1.60
C ARG A 285 -28.63 -4.16 -2.62
N TRP A 286 -27.72 -3.26 -2.25
CA TRP A 286 -27.21 -2.22 -3.16
C TRP A 286 -25.76 -2.41 -3.63
N ALA A 287 -25.00 -3.33 -3.02
CA ALA A 287 -23.61 -3.62 -3.38
C ALA A 287 -23.45 -4.72 -4.47
N ARG A 288 -24.56 -5.27 -4.97
CA ARG A 288 -24.54 -6.04 -6.22
C ARG A 288 -24.69 -5.07 -7.37
N HIS A 289 -23.57 -4.53 -7.86
CA HIS A 289 -23.50 -4.30 -9.29
C HIS A 289 -23.64 -5.67 -9.92
N ASP A 290 -24.85 -5.92 -10.44
CA ASP A 290 -25.19 -7.17 -11.09
C ASP A 290 -24.15 -7.49 -12.15
N THR A 291 -23.63 -8.70 -12.05
CA THR A 291 -22.84 -9.35 -13.08
C THR A 291 -23.78 -9.66 -14.24
N LEU A 292 -23.85 -8.75 -15.21
CA LEU A 292 -24.32 -8.98 -16.59
C LEU A 292 -23.46 -8.19 -17.58
#